data_AF-C7M137-F1
#
_entry.id   AF-C7M137-F1
#
_cell.length_a   1.000
_cell.length_b   1.000
_cell.length_c   1.000
_cell.angle_alpha   90.00
_cell.angle_beta   90.00
_cell.angle_gamma   90.00
#
_symmetry.space_group_name_H-M   'P 1'
#
loop_
_entity.id
_entity.type
_entity.pdbx_description
1 polymer ?
#
loop_
_entity_poly.entity_id
_entity_poly.type
_entity_poly.pdbx_seq_one_letter_code
_entity_poly.pdbx_strand_id
1 'polypeptide(L)'
;MSALRRLLGDLLYWAGLIAGTGAIVIHLFTLTVLTPGRLTQQAHQLLSASVVQRAIADSLANALQPIASAQGVQLTSSETLAAVHSALSSPLVQSDFLGAMTTAQDRLLGKTSAPVVIGGPAFTQAIAASLASVDPSVAHVVAGEDLAVTVPGADVPNLGFIATNAPRTEHTLTDIALLALVLALVLHNDRRKLLARIGTWLVGCSIAEVALFWFLPKVILPHVGFSWAQFAAVVLTMTGAATVTFFLELFAAGAAAIALARGAKALV
;
A
#
# COMPACT_ATOMS: atom_id res chain seq x y z
N MET A 1 39.46 13.50 -25.95
CA MET A 1 38.96 13.59 -24.55
C MET A 1 39.78 12.63 -23.70
N SER A 2 40.28 13.03 -22.53
CA SER A 2 41.09 12.13 -21.69
C SER A 2 40.23 10.99 -21.14
N ALA A 3 40.82 9.79 -20.99
CA ALA A 3 40.12 8.62 -20.43
C ALA A 3 39.47 8.93 -19.07
N LEU A 4 40.11 9.81 -18.28
CA LEU A 4 39.64 10.29 -16.99
C LEU A 4 38.28 11.01 -17.07
N ARG A 5 38.09 11.91 -18.05
CA ARG A 5 36.84 12.66 -18.19
C ARG A 5 35.65 11.77 -18.58
N ARG A 6 35.93 10.69 -19.32
CA ARG A 6 34.91 9.67 -19.66
C ARG A 6 34.53 8.83 -18.45
N LEU A 7 35.52 8.35 -17.69
CA LEU A 7 35.29 7.61 -16.44
C LEU A 7 34.47 8.43 -15.43
N LEU A 8 34.80 9.71 -15.25
CA LEU A 8 34.05 10.61 -14.36
C LEU A 8 32.60 10.81 -14.83
N GLY A 9 32.37 10.97 -16.13
CA GLY A 9 31.02 11.07 -16.69
C GLY A 9 30.18 9.81 -16.47
N ASP A 10 30.78 8.62 -16.64
CA ASP A 10 30.10 7.34 -16.40
C ASP A 10 29.80 7.11 -14.91
N LEU A 11 30.72 7.48 -14.01
CA LEU A 11 30.49 7.40 -12.56
C LEU A 11 29.36 8.32 -12.10
N LEU A 12 29.35 9.57 -12.58
CA LEU A 12 28.29 10.53 -12.26
C LEU A 12 26.93 10.08 -12.80
N TYR A 13 26.90 9.48 -13.99
CA TYR A 13 25.68 8.88 -14.53
C TYR A 13 25.15 7.78 -13.60
N TRP A 14 25.98 6.83 -13.18
CA TRP A 14 25.54 5.75 -12.29
C TRP A 14 25.14 6.26 -10.91
N ALA A 15 25.89 7.19 -10.33
CA ALA A 15 25.54 7.83 -9.07
C ALA A 15 24.17 8.54 -9.18
N GLY A 16 23.94 9.24 -10.28
CA GLY A 16 22.67 9.90 -10.57
C GLY A 16 21.51 8.92 -10.73
N LEU A 17 21.71 7.79 -11.41
CA LEU A 17 20.70 6.75 -11.54
C LEU A 17 20.35 6.08 -10.21
N ILE A 18 21.35 5.79 -9.37
CA ILE A 18 21.14 5.16 -8.06
C ILE A 18 20.37 6.12 -7.16
N ALA A 19 20.81 7.39 -7.08
CA ALA A 19 20.12 8.41 -6.32
C ALA A 19 18.69 8.63 -6.84
N GLY A 20 18.50 8.70 -8.17
CA GLY A 20 17.20 8.86 -8.80
C GLY A 20 16.26 7.69 -8.54
N THR A 21 16.77 6.45 -8.59
CA THR A 21 15.98 5.26 -8.25
C THR A 21 15.57 5.30 -6.77
N GLY A 22 16.48 5.68 -5.87
CA GLY A 22 16.16 5.85 -4.46
C GLY A 22 15.10 6.92 -4.22
N ALA A 23 15.22 8.08 -4.88
CA ALA A 23 14.23 9.16 -4.81
C ALA A 23 12.85 8.69 -5.29
N ILE A 24 12.77 8.04 -6.46
CA ILE A 24 11.55 7.44 -7.01
C ILE A 24 10.91 6.49 -6.00
N VAL A 25 11.67 5.55 -5.45
CA VAL A 25 11.14 4.58 -4.48
C VAL A 25 10.60 5.28 -3.23
N ILE A 26 11.35 6.22 -2.66
CA ILE A 26 10.90 6.97 -1.47
C ILE A 26 9.65 7.78 -1.79
N HIS A 27 9.60 8.46 -2.94
CA HIS A 27 8.43 9.21 -3.38
C HIS A 27 7.19 8.30 -3.47
N LEU A 28 7.33 7.11 -4.04
CA LEU A 28 6.24 6.13 -4.07
C LEU A 28 5.78 5.70 -2.68
N PHE A 29 6.70 5.49 -1.73
CA PHE A 29 6.34 5.24 -0.33
C PHE A 29 5.59 6.42 0.29
N THR A 30 5.97 7.66 -0.03
CA THR A 30 5.26 8.85 0.45
C THR A 30 3.85 8.98 -0.11
N LEU A 31 3.64 8.66 -1.40
CA LEU A 31 2.33 8.72 -2.05
C LEU A 31 1.37 7.61 -1.61
N THR A 32 1.90 6.51 -1.08
CA THR A 32 1.15 5.30 -0.73
C THR A 32 0.98 5.17 0.79
N VAL A 33 1.83 4.40 1.45
CA VAL A 33 1.68 3.97 2.85
C VAL A 33 1.90 5.12 3.83
N LEU A 34 2.73 6.11 3.48
CA LEU A 34 3.12 7.17 4.40
C LEU A 34 2.24 8.43 4.32
N THR A 35 1.32 8.53 3.35
CA THR A 35 0.39 9.69 3.27
C THR A 35 -0.68 9.59 4.37
N PRO A 36 -0.78 10.55 5.31
CA PRO A 36 -1.78 10.53 6.36
C PRO A 36 -3.22 10.45 5.82
N GLY A 37 -4.07 9.63 6.44
CA GLY A 37 -5.48 9.47 6.09
C GLY A 37 -5.75 8.56 4.88
N ARG A 38 -4.73 8.07 4.16
CA ARG A 38 -4.91 7.13 3.04
C ARG A 38 -5.68 5.86 3.41
N LEU A 39 -5.31 5.22 4.53
CA LEU A 39 -5.98 4.00 4.95
C LEU A 39 -7.44 4.27 5.32
N THR A 40 -7.72 5.41 5.97
CA THR A 40 -9.08 5.84 6.30
C THR A 40 -9.90 6.17 5.05
N GLN A 41 -9.32 6.86 4.06
CA GLN A 41 -9.98 7.15 2.78
C GLN A 41 -10.35 5.88 1.99
N GLN A 42 -9.55 4.82 2.16
CA GLN A 42 -9.75 3.55 1.47
C GLN A 42 -10.45 2.50 2.33
N ALA A 43 -10.74 2.79 3.59
CA ALA A 43 -11.34 1.85 4.54
C ALA A 43 -12.71 1.33 4.08
N HIS A 44 -13.54 2.17 3.44
CA HIS A 44 -14.80 1.70 2.85
C HIS A 44 -14.56 0.68 1.72
N GLN A 45 -13.55 0.93 0.89
CA GLN A 45 -13.20 0.00 -0.18
C GLN A 45 -12.59 -1.28 0.40
N LEU A 46 -11.74 -1.18 1.43
CA LEU A 46 -11.18 -2.32 2.16
C LEU A 46 -12.29 -3.17 2.79
N LEU A 47 -13.27 -2.56 3.46
CA LEU A 47 -14.45 -3.24 4.01
C LEU A 47 -15.29 -3.94 2.95
N SER A 48 -15.36 -3.37 1.74
CA SER A 48 -16.08 -3.98 0.62
C SER A 48 -15.31 -5.10 -0.09
N ALA A 49 -14.02 -5.27 0.19
CA ALA A 49 -13.21 -6.29 -0.44
C ALA A 49 -13.56 -7.67 0.12
N SER A 50 -13.94 -8.60 -0.76
CA SER A 50 -14.35 -9.96 -0.39
C SER A 50 -13.30 -10.72 0.43
N VAL A 51 -12.01 -10.46 0.18
CA VAL A 51 -10.89 -11.02 0.94
C VAL A 51 -10.89 -10.53 2.39
N VAL A 52 -11.09 -9.23 2.61
CA VAL A 52 -11.13 -8.63 3.95
C VAL A 52 -12.37 -9.13 4.70
N GLN A 53 -13.53 -9.16 4.03
CA GLN A 53 -14.75 -9.71 4.61
C GLN A 53 -14.59 -11.18 5.00
N ARG A 54 -13.93 -11.99 4.17
CA ARG A 54 -13.65 -13.39 4.47
C ARG A 54 -12.68 -13.54 5.64
N ALA A 55 -11.60 -12.77 5.68
CA ALA A 55 -10.66 -12.81 6.80
C ALA A 55 -11.31 -12.42 8.15
N ILE A 56 -12.17 -11.39 8.13
CA ILE A 56 -12.97 -11.01 9.30
C ILE A 56 -13.93 -12.16 9.67
N ALA A 57 -14.62 -12.73 8.68
CA ALA A 57 -15.56 -13.83 8.89
C ALA A 57 -14.88 -15.08 9.47
N ASP A 58 -13.71 -15.46 8.96
CA ASP A 58 -12.94 -16.60 9.46
C ASP A 58 -12.46 -16.36 10.89
N SER A 59 -11.98 -15.15 11.20
CA SER A 59 -11.58 -14.78 12.56
C SER A 59 -12.76 -14.82 13.53
N LEU A 60 -13.93 -14.34 13.11
CA LEU A 60 -15.16 -14.39 13.90
C LEU A 60 -15.72 -15.79 14.04
N ALA A 61 -15.67 -16.62 13.00
CA ALA A 61 -16.05 -18.02 13.08
C ALA A 61 -15.23 -18.72 14.16
N ASN A 62 -13.92 -18.52 14.18
CA ASN A 62 -13.04 -19.10 15.20
C ASN A 62 -13.37 -18.61 16.62
N ALA A 63 -13.79 -17.34 16.78
CA ALA A 63 -14.18 -16.78 18.07
C ALA A 63 -15.58 -17.25 18.51
N LEU A 64 -16.53 -17.40 17.59
CA LEU A 64 -17.93 -17.76 17.85
C LEU A 64 -18.13 -19.27 18.00
N GLN A 65 -17.31 -20.11 17.34
CA GLN A 65 -17.40 -21.57 17.39
C GLN A 65 -17.47 -22.12 18.83
N PRO A 66 -16.59 -21.73 19.77
CA PRO A 66 -16.67 -22.22 21.15
C PRO A 66 -17.93 -21.76 21.88
N ILE A 67 -18.41 -20.54 21.62
CA ILE A 67 -19.63 -19.98 22.24
C ILE A 67 -20.87 -20.73 21.76
N ALA A 68 -20.99 -20.92 20.43
CA ALA A 68 -22.10 -21.65 19.83
C ALA A 68 -22.12 -23.12 20.28
N SER A 69 -20.95 -23.77 20.31
CA SER A 69 -20.81 -25.16 20.74
C SER A 69 -21.23 -25.36 22.21
N ALA A 70 -20.95 -24.39 23.08
CA ALA A 70 -21.40 -24.42 24.48
C ALA A 70 -22.93 -24.33 24.63
N GLN A 71 -23.62 -23.76 23.63
CA GLN A 71 -25.09 -23.71 23.55
C GLN A 71 -25.68 -24.90 22.77
N GLY A 72 -24.86 -25.85 22.33
CA GLY A 72 -25.30 -26.99 21.51
C GLY A 72 -25.65 -26.63 20.06
N VAL A 73 -25.27 -25.44 19.60
CA VAL A 73 -25.53 -24.95 18.24
C VAL A 73 -24.25 -25.06 17.41
N GLN A 74 -24.37 -25.66 16.22
CA GLN A 74 -23.29 -25.64 15.23
C GLN A 74 -23.59 -24.57 14.19
N LEU A 75 -22.86 -23.46 14.25
CA LEU A 75 -22.91 -22.45 13.20
C LEU A 75 -22.17 -22.95 11.97
N THR A 76 -22.82 -22.92 10.82
CA THR A 76 -22.16 -23.17 9.54
C THR A 76 -21.30 -21.97 9.14
N SER A 77 -20.28 -22.20 8.31
CA SER A 77 -19.46 -21.12 7.76
C SER A 77 -20.30 -20.12 6.94
N SER A 78 -21.37 -20.57 6.28
CA SER A 78 -22.29 -19.72 5.53
C SER A 78 -23.12 -18.80 6.43
N GLU A 79 -23.62 -19.30 7.56
CA GLU A 79 -24.40 -18.48 8.51
C GLU A 79 -23.51 -17.45 9.18
N THR A 80 -22.28 -17.83 9.54
CA THR A 80 -21.30 -16.91 10.13
C THR A 80 -20.92 -15.81 9.14
N LEU A 81 -20.67 -16.17 7.88
CA LEU A 81 -20.35 -15.19 6.85
C LEU A 81 -21.52 -14.24 6.57
N ALA A 82 -22.76 -14.73 6.56
CA ALA A 82 -23.95 -13.91 6.42
C ALA A 82 -24.13 -12.94 7.60
N ALA A 83 -23.95 -13.43 8.83
CA ALA A 83 -24.02 -12.60 10.04
C ALA A 83 -22.94 -11.51 10.05
N VAL A 84 -21.71 -11.84 9.63
CA VAL A 84 -20.61 -10.88 9.50
C VAL A 84 -20.89 -9.88 8.40
N HIS A 85 -21.39 -10.30 7.24
CA HIS A 85 -21.75 -9.38 6.16
C HIS A 85 -22.84 -8.39 6.58
N SER A 86 -23.86 -8.88 7.30
CA SER A 86 -24.90 -8.05 7.91
C SER A 86 -24.32 -7.09 8.94
N ALA A 87 -23.47 -7.55 9.87
CA ALA A 87 -22.85 -6.70 10.88
C ALA A 87 -21.96 -5.60 10.27
N LEU A 88 -21.16 -5.92 9.25
CA LEU A 88 -20.31 -4.96 8.53
C LEU A 88 -21.11 -3.90 7.75
N SER A 89 -22.39 -4.16 7.47
CA SER A 89 -23.29 -3.17 6.87
C SER A 89 -23.84 -2.14 7.87
N SER A 90 -23.68 -2.38 9.18
CA SER A 90 -24.10 -1.44 10.23
C SER A 90 -23.25 -0.16 10.20
N PRO A 91 -23.85 1.04 10.20
CA PRO A 91 -23.12 2.30 10.22
C PRO A 91 -22.16 2.44 11.43
N LEU A 92 -22.55 1.88 12.58
CA LEU A 92 -21.73 1.92 13.79
C LEU A 92 -20.48 1.05 13.63
N VAL A 93 -20.62 -0.15 13.06
CA VAL A 93 -19.50 -1.05 12.79
C VAL A 93 -18.53 -0.46 11.76
N GLN A 94 -19.07 0.20 10.74
CA GLN A 94 -18.23 0.92 9.77
C GLN A 94 -17.45 2.05 10.43
N SER A 95 -18.07 2.79 11.35
CA SER A 95 -17.40 3.83 12.14
C SER A 95 -16.28 3.27 13.01
N ASP A 96 -16.51 2.15 13.69
CA ASP A 96 -15.48 1.49 14.52
C ASP A 96 -14.32 0.99 13.66
N PHE A 97 -14.61 0.39 12.50
CA PHE A 97 -13.58 -0.03 11.55
C PHE A 97 -12.75 1.16 11.02
N LEU A 98 -13.40 2.29 10.71
CA LEU A 98 -12.70 3.52 10.30
C LEU A 98 -11.78 4.04 11.41
N GLY A 99 -12.23 4.01 12.66
CA GLY A 99 -11.42 4.36 13.83
C GLY A 99 -10.21 3.43 13.99
N ALA A 100 -10.41 2.13 13.80
CA ALA A 100 -9.34 1.13 13.84
C ALA A 100 -8.30 1.35 12.73
N MET A 101 -8.73 1.62 11.49
CA MET A 101 -7.83 1.94 10.38
C MET A 101 -7.05 3.23 10.60
N THR A 102 -7.68 4.23 11.22
CA THR A 102 -7.01 5.48 11.60
C THR A 102 -5.93 5.21 12.65
N THR A 103 -6.25 4.42 13.68
CA THR A 103 -5.28 4.01 14.72
C THR A 103 -4.14 3.19 14.13
N ALA A 104 -4.44 2.26 13.22
CA ALA A 104 -3.43 1.47 12.51
C ALA A 104 -2.50 2.36 11.69
N GLN A 105 -3.06 3.35 10.99
CA GLN A 105 -2.27 4.30 10.23
C GLN A 105 -1.40 5.18 11.13
N ASP A 106 -1.96 5.75 12.19
CA ASP A 106 -1.20 6.58 13.12
C ASP A 106 -0.07 5.77 13.78
N ARG A 107 -0.30 4.48 14.03
CA ARG A 107 0.74 3.59 14.53
C ARG A 107 1.84 3.32 13.50
N LEU A 108 1.48 3.02 12.25
CA LEU A 108 2.43 2.89 11.14
C LEU A 108 3.28 4.17 11.00
N LEU A 109 2.67 5.34 11.17
CA LEU A 109 3.34 6.64 11.12
C LEU A 109 4.07 7.01 12.42
N GLY A 110 4.04 6.14 13.45
CA GLY A 110 4.70 6.38 14.74
C GLY A 110 4.09 7.48 15.59
N LYS A 111 2.84 7.89 15.31
CA LYS A 111 2.10 8.90 16.08
C LYS A 111 1.42 8.35 17.33
N THR A 112 1.17 7.04 17.39
CA THR A 112 0.57 6.37 18.56
C THR A 112 1.22 5.01 18.82
N SER A 113 1.20 4.59 20.09
CA SER A 113 1.55 3.25 20.55
C SER A 113 0.35 2.45 21.05
N ALA A 114 -0.87 2.95 20.85
CA ALA A 114 -2.09 2.23 21.19
C ALA A 114 -2.25 0.94 20.35
N PRO A 115 -2.83 -0.13 20.92
CA PRO A 115 -3.22 -1.30 20.13
C PRO A 115 -4.31 -0.92 19.12
N VAL A 116 -4.36 -1.64 18.00
CA VAL A 116 -5.43 -1.47 17.03
C VAL A 116 -6.56 -2.41 17.44
N VAL A 117 -7.71 -1.85 17.78
CA VAL A 117 -8.88 -2.63 18.19
C VAL A 117 -9.95 -2.49 17.11
N ILE A 118 -10.37 -3.62 16.55
CA ILE A 118 -11.50 -3.71 15.63
C ILE A 118 -12.62 -4.43 16.37
N GLY A 119 -13.73 -3.74 16.64
CA GLY A 119 -14.88 -4.31 17.34
C GLY A 119 -15.24 -3.53 18.60
N GLY A 120 -15.90 -4.20 19.55
CA GLY A 120 -16.45 -3.61 20.76
C GLY A 120 -17.99 -3.67 20.79
N PRO A 121 -18.64 -2.95 21.71
CA PRO A 121 -20.06 -3.15 22.02
C PRO A 121 -21.00 -3.03 20.82
N ALA A 122 -20.75 -2.07 19.91
CA ALA A 122 -21.59 -1.89 18.73
C ALA A 122 -21.41 -3.04 17.72
N PHE A 123 -20.19 -3.54 17.58
CA PHE A 123 -19.89 -4.71 16.76
C PHE A 123 -20.52 -5.98 17.33
N THR A 124 -20.35 -6.21 18.63
CA THR A 124 -21.02 -7.31 19.35
C THR A 124 -22.53 -7.27 19.13
N GLN A 125 -23.16 -6.11 19.32
CA GLN A 125 -24.61 -5.97 19.16
C GLN A 125 -25.06 -6.22 17.72
N ALA A 126 -24.30 -5.76 16.73
CA ALA A 126 -24.62 -5.99 15.32
C ALA A 126 -24.51 -7.48 14.93
N ILE A 127 -23.48 -8.17 15.44
CA ILE A 127 -23.32 -9.62 15.27
C ILE A 127 -24.46 -10.37 15.98
N ALA A 128 -24.75 -10.02 17.23
CA ALA A 128 -25.83 -10.64 18.01
C ALA A 128 -27.20 -10.46 17.34
N ALA A 129 -27.51 -9.25 16.87
CA ALA A 129 -28.75 -8.98 16.14
C ALA A 129 -28.86 -9.80 14.85
N SER A 130 -27.74 -10.01 14.16
CA SER A 130 -27.70 -10.83 12.94
C SER A 130 -27.81 -12.33 13.24
N LEU A 131 -27.32 -12.79 14.39
CA LEU A 131 -27.45 -14.19 14.84
C LEU A 131 -28.80 -14.51 15.46
N ALA A 132 -29.57 -13.50 15.90
CA ALA A 132 -30.88 -13.71 16.53
C ALA A 132 -31.91 -14.39 15.60
N SER A 133 -31.74 -14.26 14.29
CA SER A 133 -32.56 -14.97 13.30
C SER A 133 -32.17 -16.44 13.11
N VAL A 134 -30.95 -16.82 13.52
CA VAL A 134 -30.43 -18.19 13.47
C VAL A 134 -30.71 -18.90 14.80
N ASP A 135 -30.25 -18.33 15.91
CA ASP A 135 -30.52 -18.83 17.26
C ASP A 135 -30.55 -17.67 18.29
N PRO A 136 -31.72 -17.37 18.90
CA PRO A 136 -31.85 -16.31 19.90
C PRO A 136 -31.00 -16.51 21.16
N SER A 137 -30.72 -17.76 21.54
CA SER A 137 -29.95 -18.12 22.73
C SER A 137 -28.47 -17.79 22.51
N VAL A 138 -27.93 -18.15 21.34
CA VAL A 138 -26.56 -17.77 20.95
C VAL A 138 -26.43 -16.25 20.84
N ALA A 139 -27.41 -15.58 20.25
CA ALA A 139 -27.43 -14.12 20.16
C ALA A 139 -27.40 -13.45 21.54
N HIS A 140 -28.13 -13.98 22.53
CA HIS A 140 -28.15 -13.41 23.87
C HIS A 140 -26.79 -13.56 24.58
N VAL A 141 -26.13 -14.71 24.44
CA VAL A 141 -24.79 -14.93 24.99
C VAL A 141 -23.78 -14.02 24.30
N VAL A 142 -23.79 -13.98 22.97
CA VAL A 142 -22.89 -13.12 22.19
C VAL A 142 -23.07 -11.64 22.56
N ALA A 143 -24.30 -11.17 22.78
CA ALA A 143 -24.56 -9.79 23.21
C ALA A 143 -23.92 -9.43 24.56
N GLY A 144 -23.63 -10.42 25.41
CA GLY A 144 -22.93 -10.26 26.68
C GLY A 144 -21.40 -10.32 26.58
N GLU A 145 -20.87 -10.67 25.41
CA GLU A 145 -19.42 -10.76 25.16
C GLU A 145 -18.85 -9.45 24.62
N ASP A 146 -17.56 -9.18 24.89
CA ASP A 146 -16.85 -8.06 24.27
C ASP A 146 -16.09 -8.55 23.04
N LEU A 147 -16.81 -8.74 21.92
CA LEU A 147 -16.23 -9.16 20.65
C LEU A 147 -15.35 -8.05 20.08
N ALA A 148 -14.06 -8.13 20.41
CA ALA A 148 -13.03 -7.23 19.90
C ALA A 148 -11.85 -8.04 19.37
N VAL A 149 -11.47 -7.78 18.12
CA VAL A 149 -10.21 -8.23 17.55
C VAL A 149 -9.16 -7.18 17.88
N THR A 150 -8.34 -7.48 18.88
CA THR A 150 -7.19 -6.64 19.23
C THR A 150 -5.99 -7.13 18.44
N VAL A 151 -5.47 -6.30 17.54
CA VAL A 151 -4.15 -6.50 16.94
C VAL A 151 -3.13 -5.90 17.91
N PRO A 152 -2.27 -6.74 18.54
CA PRO A 152 -1.24 -6.25 19.43
C PRO A 152 -0.42 -5.20 18.72
N GLY A 153 -0.14 -4.11 19.43
CA GLY A 153 0.65 -3.04 18.85
C GLY A 153 2.01 -3.50 18.31
N ALA A 154 2.63 -4.51 18.95
CA ALA A 154 3.93 -5.03 18.54
C ALA A 154 3.92 -5.61 17.10
N ASP A 155 2.76 -6.02 16.59
CA ASP A 155 2.62 -6.66 15.28
C ASP A 155 2.48 -5.65 14.14
N VAL A 156 2.23 -4.37 14.46
CA VAL A 156 2.20 -3.29 13.47
C VAL A 156 3.55 -2.58 13.48
N PRO A 157 4.33 -2.64 12.39
CA PRO A 157 5.64 -2.02 12.33
C PRO A 157 5.54 -0.50 12.50
N ASN A 158 6.42 0.09 13.30
CA ASN A 158 6.52 1.53 13.45
C ASN A 158 7.47 2.09 12.38
N LEU A 159 6.92 2.76 11.37
CA LEU A 159 7.67 3.42 10.31
C LEU A 159 7.83 4.91 10.56
N GLY A 160 7.57 5.43 11.76
CA GLY A 160 7.57 6.87 12.05
C GLY A 160 8.91 7.56 11.76
N PHE A 161 10.04 6.88 11.99
CA PHE A 161 11.35 7.39 11.58
C PHE A 161 11.46 7.55 10.06
N ILE A 162 10.93 6.59 9.30
CA ILE A 162 10.91 6.64 7.84
C ILE A 162 9.92 7.72 7.38
N ALA A 163 8.71 7.77 7.94
CA ALA A 163 7.68 8.76 7.62
C ALA A 163 8.17 10.21 7.79
N THR A 164 8.93 10.46 8.87
CA THR A 164 9.44 11.81 9.18
C THR A 164 10.60 12.21 8.28
N ASN A 165 11.49 11.27 7.94
CA ASN A 165 12.69 11.56 7.17
C ASN A 165 12.51 11.39 5.66
N ALA A 166 11.53 10.61 5.21
CA ALA A 166 11.30 10.29 3.80
C ALA A 166 11.23 11.54 2.91
N PRO A 167 10.45 12.60 3.22
CA PRO A 167 10.38 13.79 2.36
C PRO A 167 11.74 14.49 2.21
N ARG A 168 12.52 14.57 3.30
CA ARG A 168 13.85 15.19 3.27
C ARG A 168 14.85 14.35 2.47
N THR A 169 14.83 13.03 2.67
CA THR A 169 15.70 12.10 1.95
C THR A 169 15.36 12.07 0.47
N GLU A 170 14.07 12.09 0.13
CA GLU A 170 13.58 12.17 -1.25
C GLU A 170 14.11 13.41 -1.97
N HIS A 171 13.94 14.60 -1.36
CA HIS A 171 14.44 15.85 -1.93
C HIS A 171 15.97 15.80 -2.11
N THR A 172 16.69 15.33 -1.08
CA THR A 172 18.16 15.25 -1.12
C THR A 172 18.63 14.30 -2.23
N LEU A 173 18.00 13.14 -2.38
CA LEU A 173 18.33 12.19 -3.44
C LEU A 173 17.96 12.71 -4.82
N THR A 174 16.85 13.44 -4.94
CA THR A 174 16.44 14.11 -6.18
C THR A 174 17.47 15.15 -6.61
N ASP A 175 17.93 15.99 -5.68
CA ASP A 175 18.95 17.02 -5.95
C ASP A 175 20.28 16.39 -6.37
N ILE A 176 20.72 15.34 -5.66
CA ILE A 176 21.93 14.59 -6.01
C ILE A 176 21.79 13.96 -7.40
N ALA A 177 20.63 13.35 -7.70
CA ALA A 177 20.35 12.72 -8.98
C ALA A 177 20.42 13.75 -10.12
N LEU A 178 19.72 14.88 -9.96
CA LEU A 178 19.69 15.96 -10.95
C LEU A 178 21.09 16.53 -11.19
N LEU A 179 21.81 16.87 -10.13
CA LEU A 179 23.17 17.41 -10.21
C LEU A 179 24.10 16.41 -10.91
N ALA A 180 24.08 15.14 -10.51
CA ALA A 180 24.96 14.12 -11.07
C ALA A 180 24.64 13.84 -12.55
N LEU A 181 23.36 13.76 -12.93
CA LEU A 181 22.95 13.55 -14.31
C LEU A 181 23.26 14.75 -15.21
N VAL A 182 23.07 15.98 -14.73
CA VAL A 182 23.45 17.21 -15.45
C VAL A 182 24.96 17.28 -15.64
N LEU A 183 25.74 17.03 -14.59
CA LEU A 183 27.21 17.01 -14.69
C LEU A 183 27.70 15.90 -15.62
N ALA A 184 27.06 14.72 -15.59
CA ALA A 184 27.34 13.64 -16.53
C ALA A 184 27.10 14.11 -17.98
N LEU A 185 25.98 14.79 -18.28
CA LEU A 185 25.69 15.35 -19.60
C LEU A 185 26.71 16.40 -20.05
N VAL A 186 27.22 17.24 -19.14
CA VAL A 186 28.25 18.25 -19.47
C VAL A 186 29.60 17.59 -19.78
N LEU A 187 29.96 16.55 -19.04
CA LEU A 187 31.26 15.89 -19.14
C LEU A 187 31.34 14.86 -20.27
N HIS A 188 30.21 14.26 -20.66
CA HIS A 188 30.14 13.24 -21.69
C HIS A 188 30.17 13.84 -23.10
N ASN A 189 30.99 13.28 -24.00
CA ASN A 189 31.09 13.73 -25.39
C ASN A 189 29.82 13.39 -26.20
N ASP A 190 29.32 12.17 -26.02
CA ASP A 190 28.09 11.72 -26.68
C ASP A 190 26.88 12.00 -25.78
N ARG A 191 26.53 13.28 -25.67
CA ARG A 191 25.39 13.76 -24.86
C ARG A 191 24.08 13.14 -25.30
N ARG A 192 23.95 12.87 -26.61
CA ARG A 192 22.74 12.29 -27.21
C ARG A 192 22.54 10.86 -26.73
N LYS A 193 23.58 10.03 -26.79
CA LYS A 193 23.50 8.66 -26.29
C LYS A 193 23.23 8.63 -24.79
N LEU A 194 23.84 9.54 -24.02
CA LEU A 194 23.57 9.62 -22.58
C LEU A 194 22.12 10.03 -22.27
N LEU A 195 21.61 11.05 -22.96
CA LEU A 195 20.22 11.51 -22.79
C LEU A 195 19.21 10.42 -23.19
N ALA A 196 19.49 9.67 -24.27
CA ALA A 196 18.67 8.52 -24.65
C ALA A 196 18.69 7.43 -23.57
N ARG A 197 19.84 7.14 -22.94
CA ARG A 197 19.93 6.16 -21.84
C ARG A 197 19.14 6.59 -20.61
N ILE A 198 19.24 7.86 -20.22
CA ILE A 198 18.44 8.43 -19.12
C ILE A 198 16.95 8.31 -19.45
N GLY A 199 16.55 8.66 -20.67
CA GLY A 199 15.16 8.56 -21.09
C GLY A 199 14.63 7.12 -21.12
N THR A 200 15.44 6.16 -21.61
CA THR A 200 15.09 4.74 -21.55
C THR A 200 14.99 4.22 -20.12
N TRP A 201 15.86 4.69 -19.21
CA TRP A 201 15.79 4.34 -17.79
C TRP A 201 14.50 4.86 -17.15
N LEU A 202 14.12 6.13 -17.38
CA LEU A 202 12.86 6.71 -16.88
C LEU A 202 11.62 5.96 -17.39
N VAL A 203 11.57 5.64 -18.69
CA VAL A 203 10.50 4.82 -19.26
C VAL A 203 10.50 3.42 -18.64
N GLY A 204 11.68 2.83 -18.42
CA GLY A 204 11.82 1.54 -17.75
C GLY A 204 11.30 1.54 -16.33
N CYS A 205 11.61 2.56 -15.52
CA CYS A 205 11.06 2.74 -14.17
C CYS A 205 9.54 2.85 -14.20
N SER A 206 8.98 3.71 -15.05
CA SER A 206 7.53 3.86 -15.22
C SER A 206 6.85 2.52 -15.54
N ILE A 207 7.40 1.73 -16.48
CA ILE A 207 6.86 0.41 -16.83
C ILE A 207 6.99 -0.58 -15.66
N ALA A 208 8.14 -0.62 -14.99
CA ALA A 208 8.37 -1.51 -13.85
C ALA A 208 7.40 -1.19 -12.70
N GLU A 209 7.08 0.08 -12.48
CA GLU A 209 6.15 0.52 -11.45
C GLU A 209 4.70 0.20 -11.81
N VAL A 210 4.29 0.37 -13.07
CA VAL A 210 2.99 -0.15 -13.54
C VAL A 210 2.91 -1.65 -13.32
N ALA A 211 3.99 -2.39 -13.58
CA ALA A 211 4.03 -3.82 -13.29
C ALA A 211 3.90 -4.10 -11.78
N LEU A 212 4.56 -3.31 -10.91
CA LEU A 212 4.50 -3.49 -9.46
C LEU A 212 3.11 -3.18 -8.87
N PHE A 213 2.46 -2.10 -9.29
CA PHE A 213 1.20 -1.62 -8.69
C PHE A 213 -0.05 -2.11 -9.40
N TRP A 214 0.05 -2.63 -10.63
CA TRP A 214 -1.08 -3.14 -11.39
C TRP A 214 -0.95 -4.63 -11.73
N PHE A 215 0.20 -5.05 -12.29
CA PHE A 215 0.38 -6.43 -12.73
C PHE A 215 0.59 -7.40 -11.56
N LEU A 216 1.48 -7.07 -10.63
CA LEU A 216 1.76 -7.90 -9.45
C LEU A 216 0.50 -8.19 -8.63
N PRO A 217 -0.34 -7.19 -8.23
CA PRO A 217 -1.53 -7.48 -7.44
C PRO A 217 -2.66 -8.18 -8.21
N LYS A 218 -2.78 -7.97 -9.53
CA LYS A 218 -3.88 -8.57 -10.32
C LYS A 218 -3.55 -9.94 -10.89
N VAL A 219 -2.29 -10.19 -11.21
CA VAL A 219 -1.87 -11.38 -11.98
C VAL A 219 -1.06 -12.33 -11.11
N ILE A 220 -0.15 -11.82 -10.28
CA ILE A 220 0.77 -12.68 -9.53
C ILE A 220 0.21 -13.02 -8.15
N LEU A 221 -0.08 -12.02 -7.31
CA LEU A 221 -0.48 -12.22 -5.91
C LEU A 221 -1.72 -13.10 -5.69
N PRO A 222 -2.74 -13.13 -6.58
CA PRO A 222 -3.90 -14.03 -6.41
C PRO A 222 -3.54 -15.52 -6.50
N HIS A 223 -2.44 -15.86 -7.17
CA HIS A 223 -1.97 -17.22 -7.36
C HIS A 223 -0.94 -17.64 -6.30
N VAL A 224 -0.55 -16.71 -5.42
CA VAL A 224 0.39 -16.98 -4.34
C VAL A 224 -0.40 -17.47 -3.11
N GLY A 225 -0.18 -18.72 -2.70
CA GLY A 225 -0.90 -19.37 -1.59
C GLY A 225 -0.60 -18.83 -0.18
N PHE A 226 -0.09 -17.60 -0.04
CA PHE A 226 0.14 -16.96 1.26
C PHE A 226 -1.08 -16.10 1.64
N SER A 227 -1.62 -16.31 2.84
CA SER A 227 -2.81 -15.58 3.34
C SER A 227 -2.66 -14.05 3.27
N TRP A 228 -1.44 -13.54 3.49
CA TRP A 228 -1.13 -12.11 3.41
C TRP A 228 -1.02 -11.56 1.98
N ALA A 229 -0.81 -12.40 0.96
CA ALA A 229 -0.62 -11.95 -0.42
C ALA A 229 -1.88 -11.27 -0.99
N GLN A 230 -3.06 -11.77 -0.63
CA GLN A 230 -4.33 -11.19 -1.07
C GLN A 230 -4.59 -9.85 -0.38
N PHE A 231 -4.25 -9.72 0.91
CA PHE A 231 -4.34 -8.45 1.63
C PHE A 231 -3.38 -7.42 1.05
N ALA A 232 -2.12 -7.81 0.81
CA ALA A 232 -1.12 -6.97 0.15
C ALA A 232 -1.56 -6.55 -1.27
N ALA A 233 -2.22 -7.43 -2.02
CA ALA A 233 -2.73 -7.11 -3.35
C ALA A 233 -3.81 -6.03 -3.31
N VAL A 234 -4.73 -6.11 -2.34
CA VAL A 234 -5.77 -5.09 -2.14
C VAL A 234 -5.12 -3.76 -1.76
N VAL A 235 -4.21 -3.74 -0.79
CA VAL A 235 -3.50 -2.52 -0.37
C VAL A 235 -2.68 -1.91 -1.51
N LEU A 236 -1.95 -2.71 -2.28
CA LEU A 236 -1.17 -2.26 -3.45
C LEU A 236 -2.08 -1.69 -4.54
N THR A 237 -3.20 -2.35 -4.84
CA THR A 237 -4.14 -1.88 -5.88
C THR A 237 -4.77 -0.55 -5.48
N MET A 238 -5.13 -0.40 -4.20
CA MET A 238 -5.78 0.81 -3.72
C MET A 238 -4.79 1.97 -3.61
N THR A 239 -3.59 1.73 -3.09
CA THR A 239 -2.56 2.77 -3.00
C THR A 239 -1.96 3.13 -4.36
N GLY A 240 -1.95 2.20 -5.32
CA GLY A 240 -1.41 2.40 -6.68
C GLY A 240 -2.17 3.42 -7.54
N ALA A 241 -3.42 3.76 -7.21
CA ALA A 241 -4.13 4.83 -7.93
C ALA A 241 -3.45 6.20 -7.74
N ALA A 242 -2.84 6.42 -6.57
CA ALA A 242 -2.14 7.66 -6.23
C ALA A 242 -0.87 7.89 -7.04
N THR A 243 -0.27 6.82 -7.54
CA THR A 243 1.04 6.84 -8.20
C THR A 243 0.93 6.95 -9.73
N VAL A 244 -0.28 6.86 -10.30
CA VAL A 244 -0.54 6.94 -11.75
C VAL A 244 -0.02 8.23 -12.36
N THR A 245 -0.29 9.39 -11.73
CA THR A 245 0.17 10.69 -12.23
C THR A 245 1.69 10.72 -12.33
N PHE A 246 2.37 10.22 -11.30
CA PHE A 246 3.83 10.14 -11.25
C PHE A 246 4.39 9.20 -12.34
N PHE A 247 3.74 8.07 -12.62
CA PHE A 247 4.15 7.17 -13.72
C PHE A 247 4.06 7.85 -15.08
N LEU A 248 3.01 8.63 -15.31
CA LEU A 248 2.81 9.39 -16.54
C LEU A 248 3.86 10.50 -16.68
N GLU A 249 4.21 11.18 -15.58
CA GLU A 249 5.28 12.18 -15.54
C GLU A 249 6.64 11.57 -15.86
N LEU A 250 6.99 10.43 -15.24
CA LEU A 250 8.23 9.70 -15.54
C LEU A 250 8.27 9.23 -17.00
N PHE A 251 7.16 8.69 -17.51
CA PHE A 251 7.06 8.27 -18.90
C PHE A 251 7.23 9.45 -19.86
N ALA A 252 6.52 10.56 -19.61
CA ALA A 252 6.58 11.76 -20.43
C ALA A 252 7.99 12.38 -20.41
N ALA A 253 8.62 12.48 -19.24
CA ALA A 253 10.00 12.95 -19.10
C ALA A 253 10.99 12.05 -19.84
N GLY A 254 10.83 10.73 -19.73
CA GLY A 254 11.65 9.75 -20.44
C GLY A 254 11.47 9.82 -21.96
N ALA A 255 10.23 9.90 -22.42
CA ALA A 255 9.89 10.06 -23.83
C ALA A 255 10.45 11.37 -24.41
N ALA A 256 10.32 12.49 -23.67
CA ALA A 256 10.89 13.77 -24.05
C ALA A 256 12.42 13.71 -24.15
N ALA A 257 13.11 13.08 -23.20
CA ALA A 257 14.56 12.90 -23.25
C ALA A 257 15.00 12.08 -24.49
N ILE A 258 14.28 10.99 -24.81
CA ILE A 258 14.52 10.20 -26.03
C ILE A 258 14.26 11.03 -27.28
N ALA A 259 13.15 11.79 -27.31
CA ALA A 259 12.80 12.65 -28.44
C ALA A 259 13.85 13.73 -28.68
N LEU A 260 14.35 14.40 -27.63
CA LEU A 260 15.43 15.37 -27.72
C LEU A 260 16.74 14.75 -28.22
N ALA A 261 17.08 13.55 -27.73
CA ALA A 261 18.26 12.82 -28.19
C ALA A 261 18.19 12.47 -29.70
N ARG A 262 16.98 12.17 -30.20
CA ARG A 262 16.71 11.87 -31.62
C ARG A 262 16.62 13.14 -32.47
N GLY A 263 15.88 14.15 -32.02
CA GLY A 263 15.63 15.42 -32.72
C GLY A 263 16.88 16.26 -32.93
N ALA A 264 17.88 16.14 -32.07
CA ALA A 264 19.19 16.72 -32.29
C ALA A 264 19.84 16.25 -33.63
N LYS A 265 19.44 15.09 -34.20
CA LYS A 265 19.89 14.67 -35.54
C LYS A 265 19.36 15.53 -36.68
N ALA A 266 18.28 16.27 -36.50
CA ALA A 266 17.68 17.08 -37.56
C ALA A 266 18.28 18.50 -37.67
N LEU A 267 19.15 18.89 -36.71
CA LEU A 267 19.74 20.24 -36.61
C LEU A 267 21.24 20.30 -36.92
N VAL A 268 21.84 19.18 -37.33
CA VAL A 268 23.24 19.05 -37.79
C VAL A 268 23.22 18.38 -39.15
#